data_AF-B4UN39-F1
#
_entry.id   AF-B4UN39-F1
#
_cell.length_a   1.000
_cell.length_b   1.000
_cell.length_c   1.000
_cell.angle_alpha   90.00
_cell.angle_beta   90.00
_cell.angle_gamma   90.00
#
_symmetry.space_group_name_H-M   'P 1'
#
loop_
_entity.id
_entity.type
_entity.pdbx_description
1 polymer ?
#
loop_
_entity_poly.entity_id
_entity_poly.type
_entity_poly.pdbx_seq_one_letter_code
_entity_poly.pdbx_strand_id
1 'polypeptide(L)' 'MSQSSTSTEEWLLKVRRDTISSMIQHSGLNEYIMLAKGDDCRRTTQIDLIEKYCNSFPAGHSYGQKK' A
#
# COMPACT_ATOMS: atom_id res chain seq x y z
N MET A 1 11.60 10.62 21.14
CA MET A 1 10.32 11.36 20.98
C MET A 1 9.23 10.33 20.71
N SER A 2 8.48 9.91 21.72
CA SER A 2 7.32 9.03 21.52
C SER A 2 6.22 9.85 20.86
N GLN A 3 5.78 9.47 19.65
CA GLN A 3 4.60 10.05 19.01
C GLN A 3 3.37 9.75 19.88
N SER A 4 2.99 10.69 20.72
CA SER A 4 1.96 10.51 21.76
C SER A 4 0.52 10.65 21.25
N SER A 5 0.31 10.78 19.93
CA SER A 5 -1.02 10.96 19.35
C SER A 5 -1.19 10.36 17.94
N THR A 6 -0.57 9.22 17.64
CA THR A 6 -0.88 8.50 16.39
C THR A 6 -2.28 7.92 16.49
N SER A 7 -3.17 8.30 15.58
CA SER A 7 -4.50 7.69 15.54
C SER A 7 -4.41 6.24 15.10
N THR A 8 -5.37 5.40 15.49
CA THR A 8 -5.42 4.01 15.02
C THR A 8 -5.46 3.94 13.49
N GLU A 9 -6.14 4.88 12.83
CA GLU A 9 -6.21 4.96 11.37
C GLU A 9 -4.85 5.27 10.75
N GLU A 10 -4.12 6.26 11.28
CA GLU A 10 -2.76 6.59 10.82
C GLU A 10 -1.80 5.40 10.98
N TRP A 11 -1.90 4.69 12.10
CA TRP A 11 -1.09 3.51 12.34
C TRP A 11 -1.44 2.36 11.38
N LEU A 12 -2.72 2.07 11.15
CA LEU A 12 -3.16 1.05 10.21
C LEU A 12 -2.76 1.39 8.76
N LEU A 13 -2.80 2.67 8.38
CA LEU A 13 -2.31 3.13 7.09
C LEU A 13 -0.81 2.86 6.93
N LYS A 14 -0.02 3.12 7.98
CA LYS A 14 1.42 2.82 7.98
C LYS A 14 1.67 1.32 7.83
N VAL A 15 0.99 0.48 8.62
CA VAL A 15 1.06 -0.98 8.52
C VAL A 15 0.71 -1.46 7.10
N ARG A 16 -0.36 -0.92 6.51
CA ARG A 16 -0.79 -1.27 5.15
C ARG A 16 0.27 -0.91 4.11
N ARG A 17 0.84 0.29 4.19
CA ARG A 17 1.91 0.74 3.30
C ARG A 17 3.15 -0.15 3.41
N ASP A 18 3.57 -0.46 4.62
CA ASP A 18 4.74 -1.30 4.85
C ASP A 18 4.52 -2.72 4.32
N THR A 19 3.32 -3.26 4.52
CA THR A 19 2.91 -4.57 3.98
C THR A 19 2.98 -4.60 2.44
N ILE A 20 2.36 -3.62 1.78
CA ILE A 20 2.37 -3.55 0.31
C ILE A 20 3.79 -3.31 -0.22
N SER A 21 4.59 -2.49 0.47
CA SER A 21 6.00 -2.27 0.13
C SER A 21 6.80 -3.58 0.17
N SER A 22 6.63 -4.41 1.21
CA SER A 22 7.25 -5.73 1.27
C SER A 22 6.79 -6.65 0.12
N MET A 23 5.50 -6.62 -0.25
CA MET A 23 4.99 -7.39 -1.39
C MET A 23 5.62 -6.97 -2.72
N ILE A 24 5.92 -5.69 -2.90
CA ILE A 24 6.56 -5.16 -4.11
C ILE A 24 8.05 -5.52 -4.16
N GLN A 25 8.77 -5.36 -3.04
CA GLN A 25 10.23 -5.45 -2.99
C GLN A 25 10.77 -6.89 -2.99
N HIS A 26 10.05 -7.84 -2.39
CA HIS A 26 10.49 -9.22 -2.33
C HIS A 26 9.99 -10.00 -3.54
N SER A 27 10.90 -10.38 -4.44
CA SER A 27 10.58 -11.07 -5.70
C SER A 27 9.75 -12.33 -5.50
N GLY A 28 10.10 -13.17 -4.52
CA GLY A 28 9.34 -14.40 -4.22
C GLY A 28 7.92 -14.13 -3.73
N LEU A 29 7.71 -13.05 -2.97
CA LEU A 29 6.37 -12.67 -2.51
C LEU A 29 5.54 -12.08 -3.66
N ASN A 30 6.16 -11.28 -4.53
CA ASN A 30 5.54 -10.73 -5.72
C ASN A 30 5.12 -11.87 -6.69
N GLU A 31 6.00 -12.85 -6.92
CA GLU A 31 5.70 -14.06 -7.71
C GLU A 31 4.58 -14.89 -7.08
N TYR A 32 4.61 -15.09 -5.76
CA TYR A 32 3.55 -15.81 -5.06
C TYR A 32 2.18 -15.13 -5.27
N ILE A 33 2.12 -13.80 -5.18
CA ILE A 33 0.90 -13.04 -5.42
C ILE A 33 0.47 -13.12 -6.89
N MET A 34 1.41 -13.00 -7.83
CA MET A 34 1.17 -13.14 -9.26
C MET A 34 0.51 -14.49 -9.58
N LEU A 35 1.08 -15.59 -9.07
CA LEU A 35 0.55 -16.94 -9.23
C LEU A 35 -0.82 -17.09 -8.57
N ALA A 36 -1.01 -16.56 -7.37
CA ALA A 36 -2.28 -16.63 -6.66
C ALA A 36 -3.40 -15.84 -7.37
N LYS A 37 -3.06 -14.73 -8.04
CA LYS A 37 -4.00 -13.93 -8.83
C LYS A 37 -4.25 -14.49 -10.24
N GLY A 38 -3.34 -15.33 -10.75
CA GLY A 38 -3.34 -15.76 -12.14
C GLY A 38 -2.93 -14.65 -13.11
N ASP A 39 -2.09 -13.70 -12.68
CA ASP A 39 -1.57 -12.65 -13.55
C ASP A 39 -0.51 -13.24 -14.50
N ASP A 40 -0.51 -12.82 -15.77
CA ASP A 40 0.40 -13.35 -16.80
C ASP A 40 1.88 -13.01 -16.54
N CYS A 41 2.13 -11.88 -15.87
CA CYS A 41 3.49 -11.45 -15.57
C CYS A 41 3.59 -10.69 -14.26
N ARG A 42 4.78 -10.78 -13.64
CA ARG A 42 5.09 -10.14 -12.35
C ARG A 42 4.93 -8.63 -12.38
N ARG A 43 5.16 -8.03 -13.55
CA ARG A 43 5.09 -6.58 -13.71
C ARG A 43 3.66 -6.07 -13.53
N THR A 44 2.67 -6.81 -14.02
CA THR A 44 1.24 -6.49 -13.82
C THR A 44 0.91 -6.46 -12.33
N THR A 45 1.25 -7.52 -11.60
CA THR A 45 1.07 -7.59 -10.14
C THR A 45 1.77 -6.46 -9.41
N GLN A 46 2.98 -6.11 -9.83
CA GLN A 46 3.74 -5.01 -9.23
C GLN A 46 3.07 -3.65 -9.43
N ILE A 47 2.52 -3.38 -10.61
CA ILE A 47 1.80 -2.13 -10.92
C ILE A 47 0.55 -2.03 -10.05
N ASP A 48 -0.26 -3.10 -9.97
CA ASP A 48 -1.45 -3.15 -9.12
C ASP A 48 -1.13 -2.87 -7.64
N LEU A 49 -0.02 -3.43 -7.14
CA LEU A 49 0.43 -3.20 -5.77
C LEU A 49 0.86 -1.74 -5.56
N ILE A 50 1.56 -1.12 -6.52
CA ILE A 50 1.93 0.30 -6.46
C ILE A 50 0.68 1.17 -6.44
N GLU A 51 -0.32 0.88 -7.27
CA GLU A 51 -1.59 1.61 -7.25
C GLU A 51 -2.29 1.47 -5.91
N LYS A 52 -2.31 0.27 -5.31
CA LYS A 52 -2.85 0.05 -3.95
C LYS A 52 -2.07 0.81 -2.88
N TYR A 53 -0.75 0.91 -3.01
CA TYR A 53 0.10 1.68 -2.11
C TYR A 53 -0.26 3.18 -2.15
N CYS A 54 -0.40 3.74 -3.35
CA CYS A 54 -0.76 5.14 -3.57
C CYS A 54 -2.21 5.44 -3.15
N ASN A 55 -3.14 4.56 -3.50
CA ASN A 55 -4.59 4.72 -3.27
C ASN A 55 -5.05 4.17 -1.91
N SER A 56 -4.16 4.02 -0.93
CA SER A 56 -4.53 3.59 0.42
C SER A 56 -5.39 4.61 1.19
N PHE A 57 -5.71 5.77 0.59
CA PHE A 57 -6.68 6.75 1.10
C PHE A 57 -8.06 6.55 0.44
N PRO A 58 -9.18 6.67 1.20
CA PRO A 58 -10.47 6.93 0.56
C PRO A 58 -10.40 8.29 -0.16
N ALA A 59 -10.96 8.36 -1.37
CA ALA A 59 -10.97 9.52 -2.27
C ALA A 59 -11.66 10.80 -1.71
N GLY A 60 -11.87 10.90 -0.39
CA GLY A 60 -12.55 12.00 0.30
C GLY A 60 -11.70 12.81 1.27
N HIS A 61 -10.44 12.43 1.55
CA HIS A 61 -9.55 13.28 2.35
C HIS A 61 -8.81 14.28 1.46
N SER A 62 -9.55 15.28 0.98
CA SER A 62 -8.98 16.54 0.53
C SER A 62 -8.23 17.14 1.70
N TYR A 63 -6.89 17.14 1.65
CA TYR A 63 -6.10 18.03 2.50
C TYR A 63 -6.62 19.44 2.23
N GLY A 64 -7.27 20.04 3.22
CA GLY A 64 -7.99 21.30 3.09
C GLY A 64 -7.17 22.32 2.31
N GLN A 65 -7.69 22.70 1.14
CA GLN A 65 -7.41 24.02 0.61
C GLN A 65 -7.96 25.02 1.62
N LYS A 66 -7.08 25.54 2.47
CA LYS A 66 -7.37 26.73 3.24
C LYS A 66 -7.53 27.87 2.23
N LYS A 67 -8.73 28.43 2.18
CA LYS A 67 -9.02 29.71 1.54
C LYS A 67 -8.21 30.82 2.21
#